data_AF-A0A1H7EA11-F1
#
_entry.id   AF-A0A1H7EA11-F1
#
_cell.length_a   1.000
_cell.length_b   1.000
_cell.length_c   1.000
_cell.angle_alpha   90.00
_cell.angle_beta   90.00
_cell.angle_gamma   90.00
#
_symmetry.space_group_name_H-M   'P 1'
#
loop_
_entity.id
_entity.type
_entity.pdbx_description
1 polymer ?
#
loop_
_entity_poly.entity_id
_entity_poly.type
_entity_poly.pdbx_seq_one_letter_code
_entity_poly.pdbx_strand_id
1 'polypeptide(L)'
;MKAYWALGIAGGVLIASASVHAWAQAGASESSTASNGTAIAASGSMSAKDTRKADRALRRKVYSAIVTHKEINAGNISVIAKAGAVTLDGTVVDASQRSGAQSRYLADHEAAQACFRDAIAIARQQGARSLELRTATSLARLCQREANVGAARQTLAAIHGAFAEGFDTADWQEAKALLDAPV
;
A
#
# COMPACT_ATOMS: atom_id res chain seq x y z
N MET A 1 -29.01 6.49 -19.69
CA MET A 1 -28.37 6.35 -21.02
C MET A 1 -27.30 7.42 -21.16
N LYS A 2 -26.15 7.01 -21.72
CA LYS A 2 -24.88 7.72 -21.86
C LYS A 2 -24.95 8.90 -22.85
N ALA A 3 -23.98 9.81 -22.70
CA ALA A 3 -23.07 10.34 -23.74
C ALA A 3 -22.99 11.87 -23.75
N TYR A 4 -21.88 12.55 -24.04
CA TYR A 4 -20.43 12.34 -23.88
C TYR A 4 -19.80 13.73 -24.13
N TRP A 5 -18.65 13.95 -23.52
CA TRP A 5 -17.72 15.06 -23.76
C TRP A 5 -17.43 15.34 -25.24
N ALA A 6 -17.15 16.60 -25.57
CA ALA A 6 -16.35 16.96 -26.73
C ALA A 6 -15.23 17.94 -26.33
N LEU A 7 -14.04 17.48 -26.68
CA LEU A 7 -12.69 18.02 -26.53
C LEU A 7 -12.46 19.28 -27.38
N GLY A 8 -11.45 20.11 -27.06
CA GLY A 8 -10.81 20.93 -28.10
C GLY A 8 -10.05 22.20 -27.68
N ILE A 9 -8.84 22.02 -27.15
CA ILE A 9 -7.55 22.60 -27.60
C ILE A 9 -7.38 24.14 -27.76
N ALA A 10 -6.21 24.58 -27.27
CA ALA A 10 -5.40 25.77 -27.62
C ALA A 10 -5.99 27.15 -27.23
N GLY A 11 -5.41 27.92 -26.31
CA GLY A 11 -4.02 27.99 -25.89
C GLY A 11 -3.19 28.79 -26.90
N GLY A 12 -3.14 30.11 -26.71
CA GLY A 12 -2.10 30.94 -27.31
C GLY A 12 -2.56 32.29 -27.85
N VAL A 13 -2.67 33.29 -26.97
CA VAL A 13 -2.42 34.69 -27.36
C VAL A 13 -1.53 35.33 -26.30
N LEU A 14 -0.31 35.63 -26.75
CA LEU A 14 0.64 36.57 -26.20
C LEU A 14 -0.04 37.92 -25.88
N ILE A 15 0.36 38.56 -24.79
CA ILE A 15 1.12 39.83 -24.84
C ILE A 15 1.45 40.26 -23.41
N ALA A 16 2.73 40.54 -23.24
CA ALA A 16 3.36 41.12 -22.08
C ALA A 16 2.92 42.57 -21.83
N SER A 17 2.85 42.96 -20.56
CA SER A 17 3.35 44.23 -20.01
C SER A 17 2.96 44.26 -18.53
N ALA A 18 3.92 44.17 -17.59
CA ALA A 18 4.63 45.33 -17.05
C ALA A 18 3.61 46.38 -16.55
N SER A 19 3.50 46.70 -15.26
CA SER A 19 4.53 47.40 -14.48
C SER A 19 4.02 47.56 -13.04
N VAL A 20 4.80 47.20 -12.02
CA VAL A 20 5.59 48.09 -11.12
C VAL A 20 4.81 48.62 -9.89
N HIS A 21 5.52 48.55 -8.75
CA HIS A 21 5.11 48.63 -7.35
C HIS A 21 4.88 50.07 -6.83
N ALA A 22 4.13 50.18 -5.72
CA ALA A 22 4.21 51.33 -4.81
C ALA A 22 4.19 50.86 -3.34
N TRP A 23 5.34 50.87 -2.68
CA TRP A 23 5.46 50.87 -1.22
C TRP A 23 6.45 51.98 -0.85
N ALA A 24 5.99 52.93 -0.05
CA ALA A 24 6.74 54.10 0.37
C ALA A 24 7.38 53.85 1.74
N GLN A 25 8.69 54.04 1.85
CA GLN A 25 9.37 54.21 3.13
C GLN A 25 10.44 55.29 2.97
N ALA A 26 10.36 56.29 3.84
CA ALA A 26 11.23 57.46 3.90
C ALA A 26 12.68 57.08 4.26
N GLY A 27 13.63 57.76 3.63
CA GLY A 27 15.07 57.69 3.95
C GLY A 27 15.89 58.43 2.90
N ALA A 28 16.74 59.35 3.35
CA ALA A 28 17.42 60.36 2.56
C ALA A 28 18.44 59.82 1.52
N SER A 29 18.56 60.59 0.43
CA SER A 29 19.72 60.94 -0.40
C SER A 29 20.87 59.95 -0.66
N GLU A 30 21.03 59.71 -1.97
CA GLU A 30 22.27 59.75 -2.79
C GLU A 30 23.01 58.47 -3.23
N SER A 31 23.17 58.43 -4.56
CA SER A 31 24.27 57.88 -5.39
C SER A 31 24.32 56.36 -5.68
N SER A 32 23.90 56.05 -6.92
CA SER A 32 24.57 55.19 -7.94
C SER A 32 25.42 53.99 -7.48
N THR A 33 25.18 52.79 -8.02
CA THR A 33 25.86 52.21 -9.21
C THR A 33 25.44 50.73 -9.40
N ALA A 34 25.19 50.37 -10.68
CA ALA A 34 25.03 49.06 -11.33
C ALA A 34 25.23 47.72 -10.57
N SER A 35 24.33 46.76 -10.80
CA SER A 35 24.55 45.62 -11.74
C SER A 35 23.47 44.53 -11.60
N ASN A 36 22.85 44.18 -12.73
CA ASN A 36 21.97 43.01 -12.93
C ASN A 36 22.75 41.71 -12.62
N GLY A 37 22.20 40.73 -11.90
CA GLY A 37 21.24 39.74 -12.42
C GLY A 37 21.99 38.72 -13.31
N THR A 38 22.13 37.45 -12.92
CA THR A 38 21.06 36.46 -13.10
C THR A 38 21.32 35.22 -12.25
N ALA A 39 20.41 34.91 -11.32
CA ALA A 39 20.26 33.59 -10.71
C ALA A 39 19.12 32.83 -11.41
N ILE A 40 19.36 31.56 -11.69
CA ILE A 40 18.47 30.62 -12.35
C ILE A 40 17.24 30.35 -11.45
N ALA A 41 16.04 30.54 -11.99
CA ALA A 41 14.77 30.34 -11.30
C ALA A 41 14.45 28.85 -11.10
N ALA A 42 14.16 28.47 -9.85
CA ALA A 42 13.66 27.17 -9.46
C ALA A 42 12.15 27.04 -9.71
N SER A 43 11.73 25.85 -10.16
CA SER A 43 10.35 25.41 -10.29
C SER A 43 9.63 25.50 -8.92
N GLY A 44 8.51 26.24 -8.87
CA GLY A 44 7.81 26.55 -7.62
C GLY A 44 7.08 25.34 -7.02
N SER A 45 7.60 24.80 -5.92
CA SER A 45 6.85 23.87 -5.06
C SER A 45 5.62 24.56 -4.48
N MET A 46 4.44 23.94 -4.58
CA MET A 46 3.23 24.42 -3.88
C MET A 46 3.55 24.64 -2.40
N SER A 47 3.09 25.77 -1.85
CA SER A 47 3.26 26.04 -0.42
C SER A 47 2.56 24.96 0.41
N ALA A 48 3.15 24.58 1.54
CA ALA A 48 2.57 23.59 2.46
C ALA A 48 1.12 23.93 2.87
N LYS A 49 0.75 25.22 2.84
CA LYS A 49 -0.62 25.68 3.10
C LYS A 49 -1.58 25.31 1.95
N ASP A 50 -1.13 25.42 0.71
CA ASP A 50 -1.91 25.07 -0.49
C ASP A 50 -2.09 23.56 -0.60
N THR A 51 -1.06 22.78 -0.25
CA THR A 51 -1.16 21.31 -0.17
C THR A 51 -2.19 20.87 0.87
N ARG A 52 -2.22 21.47 2.06
CA ARG A 52 -3.23 21.16 3.10
C ARG A 52 -4.65 21.52 2.66
N LYS A 53 -4.82 22.63 1.94
CA LYS A 53 -6.13 23.04 1.40
C LYS A 53 -6.60 22.07 0.31
N ALA A 54 -5.68 21.63 -0.55
CA ALA A 54 -5.94 20.60 -1.56
C ALA A 54 -6.31 19.25 -0.92
N ASP A 55 -5.56 18.81 0.09
CA ASP A 55 -5.84 17.58 0.84
C ASP A 55 -7.22 17.65 1.54
N ARG A 56 -7.57 18.79 2.14
CA ARG A 56 -8.91 18.99 2.73
C ARG A 56 -10.01 18.91 1.66
N ALA A 57 -9.79 19.47 0.47
CA ALA A 57 -10.74 19.39 -0.62
C ALA A 57 -10.88 17.95 -1.15
N LEU A 58 -9.76 17.22 -1.26
CA LEU A 58 -9.72 15.80 -1.65
C LEU A 58 -10.50 14.94 -0.66
N ARG A 59 -10.24 15.09 0.64
CA ARG A 59 -10.97 14.39 1.71
C ARG A 59 -12.49 14.59 1.60
N ARG A 60 -12.94 15.82 1.36
CA ARG A 60 -14.37 16.15 1.24
C ARG A 60 -15.01 15.47 0.03
N LYS A 61 -14.32 15.44 -1.12
CA LYS A 61 -14.79 14.75 -2.33
C LYS A 61 -14.94 13.25 -2.08
N VAL A 62 -13.93 12.63 -1.48
CA VAL A 62 -13.95 11.20 -1.14
C VAL A 62 -15.10 10.90 -0.17
N TYR A 63 -15.25 11.69 0.90
CA TYR A 63 -16.35 11.51 1.84
C TYR A 63 -17.73 11.66 1.16
N SER A 64 -17.91 12.66 0.27
CA SER A 64 -19.17 12.83 -0.45
C SER A 64 -19.51 11.69 -1.41
N ALA A 65 -18.49 11.08 -2.04
CA ALA A 65 -18.68 9.92 -2.88
C ALA A 65 -19.16 8.71 -2.05
N ILE A 66 -18.55 8.49 -0.87
CA ILE A 66 -18.94 7.39 0.02
C ILE A 66 -20.38 7.55 0.51
N VAL A 67 -20.77 8.75 0.94
CA VAL A 67 -22.14 9.04 1.41
C VAL A 67 -23.20 8.85 0.31
N THR A 68 -22.82 8.99 -0.96
CA THR A 68 -23.74 8.79 -2.09
C THR A 68 -24.17 7.31 -2.19
N HIS A 69 -23.34 6.38 -1.73
CA HIS A 69 -23.65 4.96 -1.68
C HIS A 69 -24.33 4.58 -0.37
N LYS A 70 -25.65 4.37 -0.41
CA LYS A 70 -26.47 4.01 0.78
C LYS A 70 -26.12 2.66 1.40
N GLU A 71 -25.41 1.81 0.67
CA GLU A 71 -24.92 0.51 1.15
C GLU A 71 -23.69 0.64 2.06
N ILE A 72 -23.05 1.82 2.08
CA ILE A 72 -21.81 2.06 2.84
C ILE A 72 -22.11 3.08 3.95
N ASN A 73 -21.97 2.65 5.22
CA ASN A 73 -22.11 3.57 6.35
C ASN A 73 -20.85 4.44 6.50
N ALA A 74 -20.91 5.66 5.95
CA ALA A 74 -19.84 6.65 6.01
C ALA A 74 -19.45 7.07 7.44
N GLY A 75 -20.32 6.88 8.44
CA GLY A 75 -20.05 7.23 9.84
C GLY A 75 -19.02 6.31 10.51
N ASN A 76 -18.85 5.09 10.00
CA ASN A 76 -17.87 4.13 10.50
C ASN A 76 -16.61 4.08 9.64
N ILE A 77 -16.40 5.06 8.76
CA ILE A 77 -15.26 5.13 7.85
C ILE A 77 -14.57 6.48 8.03
N SER A 78 -13.33 6.45 8.50
CA SER A 78 -12.45 7.60 8.53
C SER A 78 -11.68 7.71 7.20
N VAL A 79 -11.53 8.95 6.75
CA VAL A 79 -10.89 9.31 5.48
C VAL A 79 -9.75 10.28 5.78
N ILE A 80 -8.52 9.89 5.46
CA ILE A 80 -7.32 10.71 5.63
C ILE A 80 -6.75 11.01 4.26
N ALA A 81 -6.57 12.29 3.94
CA ALA A 81 -5.86 12.74 2.74
C ALA A 81 -4.59 13.48 3.16
N LYS A 82 -3.43 13.02 2.69
CA LYS A 82 -2.14 13.63 3.01
C LYS A 82 -1.22 13.55 1.80
N ALA A 83 -0.74 14.71 1.33
CA ALA A 83 0.15 14.82 0.19
C ALA A 83 -0.39 14.09 -1.07
N GLY A 84 -1.71 14.15 -1.30
CA GLY A 84 -2.36 13.49 -2.45
C GLY A 84 -2.65 11.99 -2.30
N ALA A 85 -2.16 11.32 -1.24
CA ALA A 85 -2.56 9.95 -0.91
C ALA A 85 -3.85 9.95 -0.06
N VAL A 86 -4.74 8.99 -0.31
CA VAL A 86 -5.98 8.80 0.45
C VAL A 86 -5.94 7.45 1.18
N THR A 87 -6.11 7.49 2.49
CA THR A 87 -6.25 6.31 3.35
C THR A 87 -7.67 6.24 3.88
N LEU A 88 -8.24 5.04 3.86
CA LEU A 88 -9.59 4.75 4.34
C LEU A 88 -9.46 3.69 5.44
N ASP A 89 -9.94 4.01 6.64
CA ASP A 89 -10.06 3.07 7.74
C ASP A 89 -11.52 3.00 8.18
N GLY A 90 -11.99 1.84 8.63
CA GLY A 90 -13.37 1.76 9.09
C GLY A 90 -13.74 0.42 9.73
N THR A 91 -14.89 0.40 10.39
CA THR A 91 -15.38 -0.75 11.17
C THR A 91 -16.76 -1.19 10.71
N VAL A 92 -16.96 -2.50 10.56
CA VAL A 92 -18.27 -3.09 10.27
C VAL A 92 -18.96 -3.45 11.58
N VAL A 93 -20.04 -2.75 11.93
CA VAL A 93 -20.77 -2.94 13.20
C VAL A 93 -21.66 -4.20 13.15
N ASP A 94 -22.14 -4.57 11.97
CA ASP A 94 -22.98 -5.75 11.75
C ASP A 94 -22.21 -7.04 12.09
N ALA A 95 -22.62 -7.70 13.18
CA ALA A 95 -22.01 -8.92 13.66
C ALA A 95 -22.16 -10.08 12.68
N SER A 96 -23.29 -10.17 11.96
CA SER A 96 -23.54 -11.24 10.98
C SER A 96 -22.62 -11.12 9.78
N GLN A 97 -22.34 -9.90 9.33
CA GLN A 97 -21.36 -9.66 8.26
C GLN A 97 -19.94 -9.98 8.70
N ARG A 98 -19.56 -9.60 9.93
CA ARG A 98 -18.25 -9.97 10.50
C ARG A 98 -18.10 -11.48 10.62
N SER A 99 -19.11 -12.17 11.15
CA SER A 99 -19.10 -13.63 11.27
C SER A 99 -19.09 -14.32 9.91
N GLY A 100 -19.85 -13.81 8.92
CA GLY A 100 -19.82 -14.33 7.55
C GLY A 100 -18.46 -14.14 6.87
N ALA A 101 -17.84 -12.96 7.02
CA ALA A 101 -16.50 -12.69 6.53
C ALA A 101 -15.44 -13.56 7.23
N GLN A 102 -15.56 -13.74 8.56
CA GLN A 102 -14.68 -14.59 9.34
C GLN A 102 -14.83 -16.07 8.96
N SER A 103 -16.06 -16.55 8.76
CA SER A 103 -16.30 -17.91 8.30
C SER A 103 -15.71 -18.18 6.92
N ARG A 104 -15.82 -17.22 5.99
CA ARG A 104 -15.20 -17.33 4.67
C ARG A 104 -13.67 -17.31 4.75
N TYR A 105 -13.12 -16.41 5.56
CA TYR A 105 -11.67 -16.36 5.81
C TYR A 105 -11.14 -17.70 6.33
N LEU A 106 -11.82 -18.31 7.31
CA LEU A 106 -11.44 -19.61 7.85
C LEU A 106 -11.54 -20.72 6.80
N ALA A 107 -12.60 -20.72 5.99
CA ALA A 107 -12.78 -21.71 4.92
C ALA A 107 -11.70 -21.58 3.82
N ASP A 108 -11.41 -20.35 3.39
CA ASP A 108 -10.35 -20.08 2.41
C ASP A 108 -8.97 -20.44 2.97
N HIS A 109 -8.76 -20.21 4.27
CA HIS A 109 -7.53 -20.58 4.96
C HIS A 109 -7.35 -22.10 5.05
N GLU A 110 -8.40 -22.83 5.45
CA GLU A 110 -8.39 -24.29 5.50
C GLU A 110 -8.15 -24.89 4.11
N ALA A 111 -8.82 -24.37 3.08
CA ALA A 111 -8.62 -24.78 1.69
C ALA A 111 -7.17 -24.55 1.24
N ALA A 112 -6.57 -23.40 1.58
CA ALA A 112 -5.17 -23.12 1.28
C ALA A 112 -4.23 -24.11 1.98
N GLN A 113 -4.46 -24.42 3.26
CA GLN A 113 -3.68 -25.43 3.97
C GLN A 113 -3.80 -26.82 3.33
N ALA A 114 -5.01 -27.22 2.91
CA ALA A 114 -5.24 -28.49 2.22
C ALA A 114 -4.46 -28.56 0.90
N CYS A 115 -4.53 -27.50 0.07
CA CYS A 115 -3.77 -27.44 -1.19
C CYS A 115 -2.26 -27.57 -0.97
N PHE A 116 -1.70 -26.96 0.09
CA PHE A 116 -0.28 -27.13 0.40
C PHE A 116 0.06 -28.56 0.84
N ARG A 117 -0.81 -29.21 1.62
CA ARG A 117 -0.62 -30.63 2.00
C ARG A 117 -0.65 -31.54 0.78
N ASP A 118 -1.56 -31.30 -0.15
CA ASP A 118 -1.64 -32.05 -1.41
C ASP A 118 -0.38 -31.82 -2.27
N ALA A 119 0.08 -30.57 -2.36
CA ALA A 119 1.30 -30.24 -3.09
C ALA A 119 2.54 -30.93 -2.50
N ILE A 120 2.65 -31.01 -1.17
CA ILE A 120 3.71 -31.76 -0.48
C ILE A 120 3.62 -33.26 -0.84
N ALA A 121 2.41 -33.83 -0.83
CA ALA A 121 2.21 -35.24 -1.17
C ALA A 121 2.62 -35.54 -2.63
N ILE A 122 2.23 -34.66 -3.56
CA ILE A 122 2.60 -34.75 -4.98
C ILE A 122 4.11 -34.62 -5.16
N ALA A 123 4.74 -33.61 -4.53
CA ALA A 123 6.19 -33.41 -4.60
C ALA A 123 6.95 -34.62 -4.08
N ARG A 124 6.48 -35.22 -2.99
CA ARG A 124 7.04 -36.46 -2.43
C ARG A 124 6.91 -37.63 -3.39
N GLN A 125 5.76 -37.81 -4.02
CA GLN A 125 5.53 -38.87 -5.00
C GLN A 125 6.45 -38.73 -6.23
N GLN A 126 6.72 -37.48 -6.64
CA GLN A 126 7.60 -37.18 -7.76
C GLN A 126 9.10 -37.18 -7.39
N GLY A 127 9.45 -37.37 -6.10
CA GLY A 127 10.83 -37.26 -5.62
C GLY A 127 11.40 -35.82 -5.69
N ALA A 128 10.55 -34.82 -5.86
CA ALA A 128 10.93 -33.42 -6.00
C ALA A 128 11.21 -32.77 -4.63
N ARG A 129 12.33 -33.16 -4.00
CA ARG A 129 12.69 -32.76 -2.62
C ARG A 129 12.71 -31.25 -2.40
N SER A 130 13.33 -30.48 -3.29
CA SER A 130 13.37 -29.01 -3.15
C SER A 130 11.97 -28.38 -3.18
N LEU A 131 11.06 -28.91 -4.01
CA LEU A 131 9.67 -28.47 -4.06
C LEU A 131 8.89 -28.86 -2.80
N GLU A 132 9.13 -30.07 -2.28
CA GLU A 132 8.57 -30.55 -1.01
C GLU A 132 8.94 -29.61 0.15
N LEU A 133 10.21 -29.20 0.24
CA LEU A 133 10.68 -28.27 1.27
C LEU A 133 10.05 -26.88 1.13
N ARG A 134 10.04 -26.32 -0.08
CA ARG A 134 9.50 -24.98 -0.34
C ARG A 134 8.00 -24.88 -0.04
N THR A 135 7.24 -25.91 -0.40
CA THR A 135 5.80 -25.98 -0.07
C THR A 135 5.57 -26.14 1.43
N ALA A 136 6.37 -26.96 2.12
CA ALA A 136 6.30 -27.08 3.58
C ALA A 136 6.66 -25.76 4.30
N THR A 137 7.66 -25.02 3.83
CA THR A 137 8.01 -23.70 4.36
C THR A 137 6.85 -22.71 4.17
N SER A 138 6.21 -22.73 2.99
CA SER A 138 5.05 -21.89 2.70
C SER A 138 3.84 -22.22 3.59
N LEU A 139 3.58 -23.51 3.83
CA LEU A 139 2.55 -23.96 4.77
C LEU A 139 2.85 -23.48 6.20
N ALA A 140 4.09 -23.62 6.66
CA ALA A 140 4.47 -23.19 8.00
C ALA A 140 4.35 -21.67 8.18
N ARG A 141 4.64 -20.87 7.14
CA ARG A 141 4.39 -19.42 7.11
C ARG A 141 2.91 -19.09 7.19
N LEU A 142 2.07 -19.80 6.43
CA LEU A 142 0.63 -19.61 6.45
C LEU A 142 0.08 -19.83 7.86
N CYS A 143 0.56 -20.87 8.56
CA CYS A 143 0.09 -21.21 9.90
C CYS A 143 0.68 -20.36 11.04
N GLN A 144 1.71 -19.52 10.82
CA GLN A 144 2.38 -18.77 11.90
C GLN A 144 1.46 -17.88 12.73
N ARG A 145 0.35 -17.39 12.14
CA ARG A 145 -0.59 -16.49 12.83
C ARG A 145 -1.77 -17.21 13.47
N GLU A 146 -1.80 -18.53 13.40
CA GLU A 146 -2.93 -19.35 13.87
C GLU A 146 -2.53 -20.29 15.00
N ALA A 147 -3.52 -20.87 15.70
CA ALA A 147 -3.29 -21.85 16.76
C ALA A 147 -2.65 -23.17 16.25
N ASN A 148 -2.60 -23.39 14.93
CA ASN A 148 -2.12 -24.63 14.31
C ASN A 148 -0.65 -24.57 13.83
N VAL A 149 0.19 -23.73 14.46
CA VAL A 149 1.61 -23.66 14.11
C VAL A 149 2.32 -25.00 14.34
N GLY A 150 1.91 -25.77 15.37
CA GLY A 150 2.57 -27.00 15.78
C GLY A 150 2.64 -28.06 14.70
N ALA A 151 1.52 -28.39 14.05
CA ALA A 151 1.46 -29.45 13.03
C ALA A 151 2.24 -29.06 11.76
N ALA A 152 2.12 -27.79 11.32
CA ALA A 152 2.84 -27.29 10.16
C ALA A 152 4.36 -27.25 10.41
N ARG A 153 4.77 -26.82 11.61
CA ARG A 153 6.18 -26.80 12.01
C ARG A 153 6.76 -28.21 12.14
N GLN A 154 6.00 -29.17 12.67
CA GLN A 154 6.43 -30.56 12.75
C GLN A 154 6.61 -31.17 11.35
N THR A 155 5.70 -30.87 10.43
CA THR A 155 5.82 -31.29 9.02
C THR A 155 7.08 -30.70 8.38
N LEU A 156 7.32 -29.40 8.57
CA LEU A 156 8.53 -28.74 8.07
C LEU A 156 9.80 -29.33 8.68
N ALA A 157 9.82 -29.60 9.99
CA ALA A 157 10.96 -30.19 10.68
C ALA A 157 11.30 -31.59 10.16
N ALA A 158 10.29 -32.43 9.92
CA ALA A 158 10.47 -33.76 9.36
C ALA A 158 11.06 -33.71 7.95
N ILE A 159 10.56 -32.80 7.10
CA ILE A 159 11.05 -32.64 5.72
C ILE A 159 12.47 -32.06 5.73
N HIS A 160 12.71 -30.98 6.49
CA HIS A 160 14.02 -30.34 6.63
C HIS A 160 15.10 -31.31 7.14
N GLY A 161 14.79 -32.16 8.12
CA GLY A 161 15.71 -33.16 8.67
C GLY A 161 16.01 -34.34 7.74
N ALA A 162 15.23 -34.54 6.68
CA ALA A 162 15.45 -35.60 5.70
C ALA A 162 16.48 -35.21 4.60
N PHE A 163 16.94 -33.96 4.58
CA PHE A 163 17.99 -33.50 3.65
C PHE A 163 19.37 -33.87 4.19
N ALA A 164 20.14 -34.61 3.39
CA ALA A 164 21.56 -34.90 3.66
C ALA A 164 22.52 -33.93 2.94
N GLU A 165 22.02 -33.15 1.98
CA GLU A 165 22.76 -32.24 1.12
C GLU A 165 21.93 -30.98 0.83
N GLY A 166 22.54 -29.94 0.26
CA GLY A 166 21.83 -28.72 -0.15
C GLY A 166 21.57 -27.71 0.97
N PHE A 167 22.35 -27.77 2.05
CA PHE A 167 22.27 -26.87 3.21
C PHE A 167 22.51 -25.39 2.87
N ASP A 168 23.25 -25.12 1.80
CA ASP A 168 23.53 -23.76 1.32
C ASP A 168 22.43 -23.19 0.43
N THR A 169 21.37 -23.96 0.16
CA THR A 169 20.24 -23.46 -0.64
C THR A 169 19.36 -22.51 0.17
N ALA A 170 18.85 -21.47 -0.50
CA ALA A 170 17.97 -20.49 0.13
C ALA A 170 16.73 -21.14 0.76
N ASP A 171 16.12 -22.13 0.09
CA ASP A 171 14.94 -22.85 0.58
C ASP A 171 15.24 -23.58 1.91
N TRP A 172 16.44 -24.17 2.07
CA TRP A 172 16.85 -24.85 3.29
C TRP A 172 17.14 -23.89 4.44
N GLN A 173 17.89 -22.82 4.18
CA GLN A 173 18.18 -21.79 5.18
C GLN A 173 16.91 -21.09 5.66
N GLU A 174 15.96 -20.85 4.77
CA GLU A 174 14.67 -20.26 5.08
C GLU A 174 13.81 -21.17 5.98
N ALA A 175 13.77 -22.47 5.66
CA ALA A 175 13.12 -23.48 6.49
C ALA A 175 13.74 -23.54 7.89
N LYS A 176 15.09 -23.53 7.98
CA LYS A 176 15.81 -23.50 9.24
C LYS A 176 15.47 -22.27 10.08
N ALA A 177 15.53 -21.07 9.49
CA ALA A 177 15.22 -19.83 10.19
C ALA A 177 13.79 -19.86 10.77
N LEU A 178 12.85 -20.45 10.04
CA LEU A 178 11.47 -20.60 10.49
C LEU A 178 11.32 -21.64 11.62
N LEU A 179 12.13 -22.70 11.62
CA LEU A 179 12.21 -23.70 12.68
C LEU A 179 12.99 -23.26 13.93
N ASP A 180 13.78 -22.20 13.83
CA ASP A 180 14.51 -21.61 14.96
C ASP A 180 13.72 -20.43 15.58
N ALA A 181 12.83 -19.79 14.82
CA ALA A 181 12.00 -18.68 15.31
C ALA A 181 11.03 -19.15 16.43
N PRO A 182 10.87 -18.36 17.51
CA PRO A 182 9.92 -18.67 18.58
C PRO A 182 8.47 -18.63 18.07
N VAL A 183 7.65 -19.54 18.58
CA VAL A 183 6.19 -19.63 18.35
C VAL A 183 5.41 -19.00 19.48
#